data_AF-B8JGF7-F1
#
_entry.id   AF-B8JGF7-F1
#
_cell.length_a   1.000
_cell.length_b   1.000
_cell.length_c   1.000
_cell.angle_alpha   90.00
_cell.angle_beta   90.00
_cell.angle_gamma   90.00
#
_symmetry.space_group_name_H-M   'P 1'
#
loop_
_entity.id
_entity.type
_entity.pdbx_description
1 polymer ?
#
loop_
_entity_poly.entity_id
_entity_poly.type
_entity_poly.pdbx_seq_one_letter_code
_entity_poly.pdbx_strand_id
1 'polypeptide(L)'
;MSTVNALAREISAKIVYYGPGLSGKTTSLQQIHASVRPESRGQLVSLSTEGDRTLFFDFLPLKSEQVRGLTLRLQLYTVPGQVFYDATRKLVLNGADGVVFVADSQASVLDSNLESFANLESNLAEMGIDLPAFPHVIQYNKRDLPGVLPVAELRRQLNLLGAPDFETVASRGEGLLAALKEITRRVVKDLDARHPHRAAPRQILSGGGSELASRISAAAEAPAPPAAPAGRPPAPRPDASAPEAYRDRGQLLGLSFARMFPGRGAALADVEHDLRERSYGPAARRAAEAIAELLAGLRVDEAAPAARATLLGLDGREFLRLGRIAAKPDAAVTEPEALFALHLLVAAMVKLERI
;
A
#
# COMPACT_ATOMS: atom_id res chain seq x y z
N MET A 1 -3.73 9.72 -4.88
CA MET A 1 -4.18 11.07 -4.47
C MET A 1 -4.19 11.08 -2.96
N SER A 2 -3.33 11.90 -2.36
CA SER A 2 -3.29 12.14 -0.92
C SER A 2 -4.65 12.65 -0.41
N THR A 3 -5.19 12.03 0.63
CA THR A 3 -6.42 12.50 1.28
C THR A 3 -6.07 13.46 2.40
N VAL A 4 -6.54 14.71 2.31
CA VAL A 4 -6.40 15.71 3.38
C VAL A 4 -7.63 15.63 4.28
N ASN A 5 -7.47 15.21 5.53
CA ASN A 5 -8.55 15.29 6.53
C ASN A 5 -8.45 16.65 7.23
N ALA A 6 -9.28 17.61 6.77
CA ALA A 6 -9.29 18.98 7.28
C ALA A 6 -9.76 19.09 8.76
N LEU A 7 -10.53 18.11 9.26
CA LEU A 7 -10.99 18.08 10.66
C LEU A 7 -9.92 17.52 11.60
N ALA A 8 -9.15 16.51 11.15
CA ALA A 8 -8.09 15.87 11.94
C ALA A 8 -6.72 16.56 11.83
N ARG A 9 -6.55 17.52 10.90
CA ARG A 9 -5.27 18.15 10.58
C ARG A 9 -4.20 17.10 10.18
N GLU A 10 -4.58 16.10 9.38
CA GLU A 10 -3.67 15.04 8.93
C GLU A 10 -3.52 14.98 7.41
N ILE A 11 -2.30 14.71 6.94
CA ILE A 11 -1.98 14.38 5.54
C ILE A 11 -1.55 12.93 5.47
N SER A 12 -2.23 12.11 4.66
CA SER A 12 -1.77 10.76 4.35
C SER A 12 -0.98 10.73 3.04
N ALA A 13 0.18 10.09 3.06
CA ALA A 13 1.05 9.93 1.91
C ALA A 13 1.39 8.45 1.68
N LYS A 14 1.17 7.97 0.46
CA LYS A 14 1.38 6.58 0.06
C LYS A 14 2.75 6.41 -0.60
N ILE A 15 3.61 5.59 -0.01
CA ILE A 15 4.93 5.22 -0.56
C ILE A 15 4.92 3.74 -0.93
N VAL A 16 5.28 3.44 -2.18
CA VAL A 16 5.32 2.06 -2.70
C VAL A 16 6.76 1.58 -2.84
N TYR A 17 7.08 0.45 -2.22
CA TYR A 17 8.32 -0.27 -2.42
C TYR A 17 8.18 -1.19 -3.63
N TYR A 18 8.96 -0.89 -4.66
CA TYR A 18 8.94 -1.54 -5.97
C TYR A 18 10.27 -2.27 -6.23
N GLY A 19 10.31 -3.20 -7.19
CA GLY A 19 11.52 -3.93 -7.58
C GLY A 19 11.28 -5.43 -7.82
N PRO A 20 12.30 -6.18 -8.26
CA PRO A 20 12.14 -7.58 -8.67
C PRO A 20 11.84 -8.53 -7.51
N GLY A 21 11.43 -9.74 -7.85
CA GLY A 21 11.23 -10.85 -6.92
C GLY A 21 12.39 -10.98 -5.94
N LEU A 22 12.08 -11.20 -4.66
CA LEU A 22 13.08 -11.47 -3.62
C LEU A 22 14.17 -10.38 -3.42
N SER A 23 13.99 -9.17 -3.97
CA SER A 23 14.94 -8.06 -3.83
C SER A 23 15.05 -7.51 -2.40
N GLY A 24 14.10 -7.84 -1.52
CA GLY A 24 14.10 -7.46 -0.10
C GLY A 24 13.09 -6.38 0.29
N LYS A 25 12.17 -5.98 -0.60
CA LYS A 25 11.07 -5.02 -0.31
C LYS A 25 10.37 -5.29 1.03
N THR A 26 9.87 -6.52 1.19
CA THR A 26 9.22 -7.00 2.41
C THR A 26 10.11 -6.82 3.64
N THR A 27 11.36 -7.27 3.54
CA THR A 27 12.33 -7.21 4.64
C THR A 27 12.59 -5.76 5.02
N SER A 28 12.67 -4.85 4.03
CA SER A 28 12.81 -3.43 4.29
C SER A 28 11.65 -2.89 5.14
N LEU A 29 10.39 -3.20 4.79
CA LEU A 29 9.24 -2.75 5.57
C LEU A 29 9.19 -3.36 6.97
N GLN A 30 9.48 -4.66 7.11
CA GLN A 30 9.53 -5.33 8.41
C GLN A 30 10.58 -4.68 9.34
N GLN A 31 11.72 -4.29 8.77
CA GLN A 31 12.85 -3.75 9.52
C GLN A 31 12.65 -2.26 9.85
N ILE A 32 12.06 -1.50 8.93
CA ILE A 32 11.56 -0.15 9.22
C ILE A 32 10.52 -0.19 10.33
N HIS A 33 9.55 -1.10 10.26
CA HIS A 33 8.54 -1.28 11.31
C HIS A 33 9.20 -1.58 12.64
N ALA A 34 10.09 -2.57 12.70
CA ALA A 34 10.82 -2.98 13.89
C ALA A 34 11.63 -1.83 14.53
N SER A 35 12.21 -0.97 13.71
CA SER A 35 13.09 0.15 14.14
C SER A 35 12.34 1.34 14.73
N VAL A 36 11.02 1.39 14.57
CA VAL A 36 10.22 2.54 15.03
C VAL A 36 9.50 2.18 16.33
N ARG A 37 9.37 3.19 17.20
CA ARG A 37 8.72 3.07 18.50
C ARG A 37 7.30 2.49 18.38
N PRO A 38 6.90 1.52 19.21
CA PRO A 38 5.56 0.90 19.17
C PRO A 38 4.41 1.90 19.19
N GLU A 39 4.56 3.01 19.91
CA GLU A 39 3.54 4.06 20.06
C GLU A 39 3.40 4.94 18.81
N SER A 40 4.40 4.88 17.92
CA SER A 40 4.47 5.62 16.65
C SER A 40 4.30 4.71 15.43
N ARG A 41 3.84 3.45 15.63
CA ARG A 41 3.60 2.48 14.56
C ARG A 41 2.25 1.79 14.67
N GLY A 42 1.59 1.59 13.53
CA GLY A 42 0.42 0.72 13.36
C GLY A 42 0.80 -0.77 13.26
N GLN A 43 -0.21 -1.62 13.05
CA GLN A 43 -0.05 -3.07 13.03
C GLN A 43 0.45 -3.62 11.69
N LEU A 44 1.24 -4.70 11.74
CA LEU A 44 1.79 -5.31 10.53
C LEU A 44 0.89 -6.30 9.82
N VAL A 45 0.19 -5.85 8.78
CA VAL A 45 -0.82 -6.62 8.05
C VAL A 45 -0.23 -7.30 6.81
N SER A 46 0.33 -8.49 6.98
CA SER A 46 0.82 -9.34 5.87
C SER A 46 -0.32 -10.08 5.16
N LEU A 47 -0.36 -10.08 3.81
CA LEU A 47 -1.28 -10.93 3.04
C LEU A 47 -0.50 -12.02 2.30
N SER A 48 -0.31 -13.18 2.95
CA SER A 48 0.41 -14.30 2.33
C SER A 48 -0.54 -15.21 1.53
N THR A 49 -0.15 -15.63 0.33
CA THR A 49 -0.82 -16.71 -0.44
C THR A 49 0.03 -17.96 -0.48
N GLU A 50 -0.57 -19.09 -0.87
CA GLU A 50 0.14 -20.32 -1.22
C GLU A 50 0.93 -20.09 -2.53
N GLY A 51 2.22 -19.82 -2.40
CA GLY A 51 3.15 -19.72 -3.53
C GLY A 51 3.94 -18.41 -3.60
N ASP A 52 3.43 -17.31 -3.04
CA ASP A 52 4.12 -16.01 -3.04
C ASP A 52 3.83 -15.18 -1.79
N ARG A 53 4.89 -14.73 -1.12
CA ARG A 53 4.79 -13.89 0.09
C ARG A 53 4.59 -12.42 -0.32
N THR A 54 3.35 -12.03 -0.62
CA THR A 54 3.02 -10.63 -0.92
C THR A 54 2.76 -9.86 0.37
N LEU A 55 3.79 -9.26 0.96
CA LEU A 55 3.60 -8.53 2.21
C LEU A 55 3.00 -7.15 1.98
N PHE A 56 1.77 -7.00 2.42
CA PHE A 56 1.17 -5.73 2.72
C PHE A 56 1.63 -5.30 4.12
N PHE A 57 1.56 -4.02 4.39
CA PHE A 57 1.68 -3.45 5.73
C PHE A 57 0.88 -2.15 5.74
N ASP A 58 0.24 -1.81 6.86
CA ASP A 58 -0.20 -0.43 7.07
C ASP A 58 0.25 0.13 8.44
N PHE A 59 0.83 1.31 8.32
CA PHE A 59 1.09 2.39 9.27
C PHE A 59 2.33 2.48 10.15
N LEU A 60 2.95 3.65 9.99
CA LEU A 60 3.89 4.29 10.89
C LEU A 60 3.43 5.76 11.01
N PRO A 61 2.65 6.19 12.03
CA PRO A 61 2.46 7.61 12.30
C PRO A 61 3.82 8.23 12.70
N LEU A 62 4.57 8.71 11.72
CA LEU A 62 5.68 9.61 11.95
C LEU A 62 5.12 11.00 12.17
N LYS A 63 5.13 11.47 13.42
CA LYS A 63 4.95 12.90 13.70
C LYS A 63 6.07 13.67 13.01
N SER A 64 5.78 14.24 11.85
CA SER A 64 6.67 15.16 11.17
C SER A 64 6.30 16.58 11.60
N GLU A 65 7.20 17.26 12.32
CA GLU A 65 7.04 18.68 12.69
C GLU A 65 7.03 19.62 11.47
N GLN A 66 7.43 19.13 10.29
CA GLN A 66 7.68 19.94 9.10
C GLN A 66 6.43 20.29 8.28
N VAL A 67 5.30 19.62 8.48
CA VAL A 67 4.07 19.86 7.68
C VAL A 67 3.20 20.96 8.30
N ARG A 68 3.82 22.08 8.72
CA ARG A 68 3.12 23.33 9.09
C ARG A 68 1.96 23.14 10.10
N GLY A 69 2.13 22.22 11.05
CA GLY A 69 1.13 21.89 12.07
C GLY A 69 0.11 20.80 11.69
N LEU A 70 0.29 20.12 10.55
CA LEU A 70 -0.44 18.91 10.16
C LEU A 70 0.38 17.65 10.51
N THR A 71 -0.28 16.59 10.94
CA THR A 71 0.37 15.29 11.19
C THR A 71 0.52 14.53 9.87
N LEU A 72 1.75 14.14 9.52
CA LEU A 72 2.01 13.29 8.35
C LEU A 72 1.79 11.81 8.69
N ARG A 73 1.00 11.12 7.87
CA ARG A 73 0.76 9.68 7.96
C ARG A 73 1.37 8.99 6.75
N LEU A 74 2.40 8.19 6.97
CA LEU A 74 3.00 7.40 5.89
C LEU A 74 2.33 6.03 5.79
N GLN A 75 1.90 5.69 4.57
CA GLN A 75 1.41 4.36 4.21
C GLN A 75 2.46 3.68 3.33
N LEU A 76 3.07 2.59 3.81
CA LEU A 76 4.13 1.88 3.09
C LEU A 76 3.57 0.59 2.50
N TYR A 77 3.57 0.47 1.17
CA TYR A 77 3.11 -0.72 0.46
C TYR A 77 4.27 -1.44 -0.20
N THR A 78 4.19 -2.76 -0.39
CA THR A 78 5.06 -3.48 -1.32
C THR A 78 4.26 -4.06 -2.46
N VAL A 79 4.90 -4.17 -3.63
CA VAL A 79 4.34 -4.90 -4.77
C VAL A 79 4.79 -6.35 -4.79
N PRO A 80 3.96 -7.30 -5.27
CA PRO A 80 4.42 -8.65 -5.56
C PRO A 80 5.58 -8.62 -6.56
N GLY A 81 6.61 -9.40 -6.30
CA GLY A 81 7.88 -9.32 -7.03
C GLY A 81 7.94 -10.14 -8.31
N GLN A 82 6.99 -11.04 -8.58
CA GLN A 82 6.96 -11.84 -9.80
C GLN A 82 6.33 -11.08 -10.97
N VAL A 83 6.69 -11.47 -12.20
CA VAL A 83 6.28 -10.80 -13.47
C VAL A 83 4.81 -11.05 -13.80
N PHE A 84 4.22 -12.14 -13.29
CA PHE A 84 2.83 -12.55 -13.59
C PHE A 84 1.74 -11.67 -12.95
N TYR A 85 2.10 -10.63 -12.18
CA TYR A 85 1.17 -9.82 -11.39
C TYR A 85 1.16 -8.32 -11.76
N ASP A 86 1.25 -7.99 -13.05
CA ASP A 86 1.27 -6.59 -13.51
C ASP A 86 -0.01 -5.82 -13.10
N ALA A 87 -1.17 -6.45 -13.19
CA ALA A 87 -2.44 -5.87 -12.73
C ALA A 87 -2.40 -5.50 -11.23
N THR A 88 -1.81 -6.37 -10.39
CA THR A 88 -1.66 -6.10 -8.95
C THR A 88 -0.64 -4.99 -8.69
N ARG A 89 0.45 -4.93 -9.46
CA ARG A 89 1.43 -3.82 -9.39
C ARG A 89 0.76 -2.48 -9.70
N LYS A 90 -0.07 -2.43 -10.75
CA LYS A 90 -0.87 -1.24 -11.09
C LYS A 90 -1.84 -0.86 -9.97
N LEU A 91 -2.56 -1.82 -9.39
CA LEU A 91 -3.44 -1.55 -8.26
C LEU A 91 -2.70 -0.98 -7.04
N VAL A 92 -1.53 -1.52 -6.71
CA VAL A 92 -0.73 -1.02 -5.59
C VAL A 92 -0.10 0.33 -5.90
N LEU A 93 0.33 0.60 -7.14
CA LEU A 93 0.85 1.90 -7.56
C LEU A 93 -0.23 2.98 -7.62
N ASN A 94 -1.50 2.60 -7.85
CA ASN A 94 -2.58 3.57 -7.95
C ASN A 94 -2.65 4.46 -6.69
N GLY A 95 -2.59 5.77 -6.91
CA GLY A 95 -2.61 6.77 -5.87
C GLY A 95 -1.34 6.88 -5.03
N ALA A 96 -0.22 6.26 -5.42
CA ALA A 96 1.07 6.48 -4.79
C ALA A 96 1.52 7.94 -4.89
N ASP A 97 2.14 8.44 -3.83
CA ASP A 97 2.76 9.76 -3.75
C ASP A 97 4.28 9.70 -3.90
N GLY A 98 4.89 8.52 -3.72
CA GLY A 98 6.28 8.26 -4.05
C GLY A 98 6.63 6.78 -4.14
N VAL A 99 7.77 6.45 -4.73
CA VAL A 99 8.26 5.07 -4.90
C VAL A 99 9.69 4.90 -4.36
N VAL A 100 9.93 3.77 -3.70
CA VAL A 100 11.27 3.28 -3.36
C VAL A 100 11.56 2.07 -4.25
N PHE A 101 12.47 2.18 -5.20
CA PHE A 101 12.89 1.05 -6.02
C PHE A 101 13.99 0.25 -5.31
N VAL A 102 13.73 -0.99 -4.96
CA VAL A 102 14.65 -1.89 -4.25
C VAL A 102 15.28 -2.85 -5.25
N ALA A 103 16.52 -2.56 -5.63
CA ALA A 103 17.36 -3.39 -6.48
C ALA A 103 18.13 -4.45 -5.67
N ASP A 104 18.26 -5.64 -6.22
CA ASP A 104 19.16 -6.68 -5.71
C ASP A 104 20.58 -6.45 -6.25
N SER A 105 21.59 -6.37 -5.39
CA SER A 105 22.96 -6.10 -5.83
C SER A 105 23.68 -7.27 -6.49
N GLN A 106 23.12 -8.49 -6.48
CA GLN A 106 23.73 -9.66 -7.10
C GLN A 106 23.75 -9.56 -8.62
N ALA A 107 24.89 -9.94 -9.24
CA ALA A 107 25.07 -9.87 -10.69
C ALA A 107 24.04 -10.70 -11.47
N SER A 108 23.66 -11.87 -10.94
CA SER A 108 22.67 -12.77 -11.54
C SER A 108 21.24 -12.21 -11.58
N VAL A 109 20.96 -11.12 -10.87
CA VAL A 109 19.63 -10.50 -10.76
C VAL A 109 19.58 -9.15 -11.49
N LEU A 110 20.67 -8.74 -12.15
CA LEU A 110 20.73 -7.44 -12.85
C LEU A 110 19.63 -7.31 -13.91
N ASP A 111 19.44 -8.34 -14.74
CA ASP A 111 18.42 -8.33 -15.79
C ASP A 111 17.01 -8.18 -15.18
N SER A 112 16.72 -8.89 -14.07
CA SER A 112 15.45 -8.73 -13.36
C SER A 112 15.28 -7.35 -12.72
N ASN A 113 16.36 -6.70 -12.28
CA ASN A 113 16.30 -5.30 -11.84
C ASN A 113 15.90 -4.38 -12.99
N LEU A 114 16.54 -4.54 -14.15
CA LEU A 114 16.27 -3.73 -15.34
C LEU A 114 14.83 -3.92 -15.82
N GLU A 115 14.38 -5.17 -15.96
CA GLU A 115 13.00 -5.51 -16.32
C GLU A 115 11.99 -4.92 -15.33
N SER A 116 12.25 -5.04 -14.02
CA SER A 116 11.34 -4.50 -13.00
C SER A 116 11.34 -2.97 -12.97
N PHE A 117 12.44 -2.30 -13.36
CA PHE A 117 12.50 -0.84 -13.45
C PHE A 117 11.74 -0.33 -14.67
N ALA A 118 11.94 -0.96 -15.83
CA ALA A 118 11.17 -0.66 -17.04
C ALA A 118 9.66 -0.90 -16.83
N ASN A 119 9.30 -1.95 -16.08
CA ASN A 119 7.90 -2.20 -15.70
C ASN A 119 7.34 -1.12 -14.77
N LEU A 120 8.13 -0.59 -13.84
CA LEU A 120 7.72 0.56 -13.02
C LEU A 120 7.45 1.79 -13.90
N GLU A 121 8.35 2.10 -14.82
CA GLU A 121 8.21 3.23 -15.76
C GLU A 121 6.95 3.09 -16.61
N SER A 122 6.73 1.93 -17.23
CA SER A 122 5.52 1.64 -18.01
C SER A 122 4.25 1.80 -17.18
N ASN A 123 4.25 1.27 -15.96
CA ASN A 123 3.08 1.32 -15.08
C ASN A 123 2.73 2.74 -14.63
N LEU A 124 3.73 3.58 -14.35
CA LEU A 124 3.52 4.99 -14.03
C LEU A 124 3.05 5.77 -15.26
N ALA A 125 3.64 5.52 -16.44
CA ALA A 125 3.26 6.18 -17.68
C ALA A 125 1.81 5.89 -18.08
N GLU A 126 1.35 4.64 -17.93
CA GLU A 126 -0.06 4.27 -18.15
C GLU A 126 -1.03 4.99 -17.21
N MET A 127 -0.57 5.42 -16.03
CA MET A 127 -1.34 6.23 -15.09
C MET A 127 -1.22 7.75 -15.34
N GLY A 128 -0.51 8.15 -16.39
CA GLY A 128 -0.23 9.56 -16.69
C GLY A 128 0.78 10.19 -15.74
N ILE A 129 1.62 9.39 -15.08
CA ILE A 129 2.67 9.84 -14.16
C ILE A 129 4.04 9.69 -14.84
N ASP A 130 4.78 10.79 -14.93
CA ASP A 130 6.13 10.79 -15.48
C ASP A 130 7.16 10.53 -14.36
N LEU A 131 7.97 9.48 -14.49
CA LEU A 131 8.92 9.06 -13.43
C LEU A 131 9.95 10.15 -13.05
N PRO A 132 10.56 10.91 -13.98
CA PRO A 132 11.46 12.02 -13.65
C PRO A 132 10.83 13.12 -12.78
N ALA A 133 9.53 13.36 -12.92
CA ALA A 133 8.78 14.34 -12.12
C ALA A 133 8.19 13.73 -10.83
N PHE A 134 8.15 12.41 -10.73
CA PHE A 134 7.54 11.70 -9.60
C PHE A 134 8.56 11.43 -8.48
N PRO A 135 8.22 11.66 -7.20
CA PRO A 135 9.11 11.36 -6.08
C PRO A 135 9.55 9.90 -6.05
N HIS A 136 10.83 9.65 -6.32
CA HIS A 136 11.41 8.31 -6.20
C HIS A 136 12.85 8.32 -5.66
N VAL A 137 13.25 7.18 -5.10
CA VAL A 137 14.62 6.86 -4.65
C VAL A 137 14.96 5.42 -4.98
N ILE A 138 16.25 5.10 -5.05
CA ILE A 138 16.74 3.74 -5.33
C ILE A 138 17.46 3.19 -4.09
N GLN A 139 17.21 1.93 -3.76
CA GLN A 139 17.94 1.16 -2.76
C GLN A 139 18.73 0.05 -3.47
N TYR A 140 20.05 0.04 -3.31
CA TYR A 140 20.89 -1.09 -3.70
C TYR A 140 21.01 -2.03 -2.50
N ASN A 141 20.13 -3.03 -2.45
CA ASN A 141 20.00 -3.92 -1.29
C ASN A 141 20.94 -5.13 -1.39
N LYS A 142 21.12 -5.82 -0.26
CA LYS A 142 21.97 -7.00 -0.10
C LYS A 142 23.46 -6.71 -0.26
N ARG A 143 23.90 -5.52 0.17
CA ARG A 143 25.32 -5.10 0.13
C ARG A 143 26.23 -5.96 1.00
N ASP A 144 25.67 -6.77 1.88
CA ASP A 144 26.35 -7.74 2.73
C ASP A 144 26.75 -9.04 2.01
N LEU A 145 26.18 -9.33 0.82
CA LEU A 145 26.49 -10.55 0.09
C LEU A 145 27.86 -10.45 -0.63
N PRO A 146 28.64 -11.55 -0.67
CA PRO A 146 29.86 -11.59 -1.47
C PRO A 146 29.55 -11.59 -2.96
N GLY A 147 30.43 -11.01 -3.78
CA GLY A 147 30.31 -11.04 -5.24
C GLY A 147 29.19 -10.16 -5.81
N VAL A 148 28.62 -9.25 -5.02
CA VAL A 148 27.67 -8.25 -5.52
C VAL A 148 28.34 -7.25 -6.45
N LEU A 149 27.56 -6.71 -7.40
CA LEU A 149 28.03 -5.68 -8.30
C LEU A 149 28.46 -4.42 -7.53
N PRO A 150 29.52 -3.72 -7.96
CA PRO A 150 29.85 -2.40 -7.43
C PRO A 150 28.67 -1.43 -7.60
N VAL A 151 28.43 -0.57 -6.61
CA VAL A 151 27.36 0.44 -6.69
C VAL A 151 27.50 1.33 -7.91
N ALA A 152 28.74 1.65 -8.32
CA ALA A 152 28.99 2.43 -9.53
C ALA A 152 28.44 1.75 -10.80
N GLU A 153 28.48 0.42 -10.88
CA GLU A 153 27.88 -0.33 -11.98
C GLU A 153 26.36 -0.31 -11.89
N LEU A 154 25.79 -0.63 -10.72
CA LEU A 154 24.34 -0.57 -10.52
C LEU A 154 23.76 0.81 -10.82
N ARG A 155 24.47 1.88 -10.46
CA ARG A 155 24.08 3.27 -10.74
C ARG A 155 24.09 3.58 -12.23
N ARG A 156 25.11 3.13 -12.97
CA ARG A 156 25.16 3.27 -14.42
C ARG A 156 23.99 2.57 -15.13
N GLN A 157 23.58 1.41 -14.63
CA GLN A 157 22.55 0.58 -15.25
C GLN A 157 21.13 1.03 -14.87
N LEU A 158 20.88 1.37 -13.60
CA LEU A 158 19.53 1.57 -13.06
C LEU A 158 19.17 3.03 -12.74
N ASN A 159 20.15 3.90 -12.54
CA ASN A 159 19.92 5.26 -12.05
C ASN A 159 20.23 6.34 -13.11
N LEU A 160 19.68 6.14 -14.30
CA LEU A 160 19.89 7.05 -15.44
C LEU A 160 19.34 8.46 -15.18
N LEU A 161 18.34 8.58 -14.30
CA LEU A 161 17.70 9.84 -13.93
C LEU A 161 18.40 10.58 -12.78
N GLY A 162 19.47 10.01 -12.20
CA GLY A 162 20.20 10.62 -11.08
C GLY A 162 19.34 10.80 -9.82
N ALA A 163 18.39 9.88 -9.58
CA ALA A 163 17.62 9.84 -8.35
C ALA A 163 18.53 9.60 -7.14
N PRO A 164 18.17 10.02 -5.92
CA PRO A 164 18.93 9.66 -4.75
C PRO A 164 18.95 8.16 -4.57
N ASP A 165 20.12 7.62 -4.30
CA ASP A 165 20.33 6.21 -4.09
C ASP A 165 21.01 5.92 -2.75
N PHE A 166 20.74 4.73 -2.21
CA PHE A 166 21.21 4.30 -0.91
C PHE A 166 21.66 2.84 -0.97
N GLU A 167 22.83 2.55 -0.42
CA GLU A 167 23.24 1.20 -0.09
C GLU A 167 22.45 0.69 1.11
N THR A 168 21.86 -0.51 1.01
CA THR A 168 21.06 -1.08 2.09
C THR A 168 21.39 -2.55 2.36
N VAL A 169 21.21 -2.93 3.62
CA VAL A 169 21.19 -4.33 4.07
C VAL A 169 19.90 -4.51 4.83
N ALA A 170 18.83 -4.86 4.10
CA ALA A 170 17.49 -4.91 4.67
C ALA A 170 17.44 -5.83 5.89
N SER A 171 18.11 -6.98 5.87
CA SER A 171 18.16 -7.94 6.99
C SER A 171 18.72 -7.36 8.31
N ARG A 172 19.52 -6.30 8.24
CA ARG A 172 20.15 -5.61 9.39
C ARG A 172 19.59 -4.21 9.65
N GLY A 173 18.68 -3.73 8.80
CA GLY A 173 18.13 -2.37 8.87
C GLY A 173 19.05 -1.26 8.36
N GLU A 174 20.24 -1.59 7.85
CA GLU A 174 21.24 -0.60 7.40
C GLU A 174 20.75 0.16 6.17
N GLY A 175 20.91 1.49 6.17
CA GLY A 175 20.53 2.39 5.07
C GLY A 175 19.02 2.62 4.88
N LEU A 176 18.15 1.79 5.46
CA LEU A 176 16.70 1.85 5.25
C LEU A 176 16.07 3.17 5.73
N LEU A 177 16.42 3.62 6.94
CA LEU A 177 15.88 4.86 7.51
C LEU A 177 16.35 6.11 6.76
N ALA A 178 17.57 6.08 6.21
CA ALA A 178 18.09 7.17 5.39
C ALA A 178 17.28 7.30 4.09
N ALA A 179 17.05 6.17 3.40
CA ALA A 179 16.22 6.12 2.21
C ALA A 179 14.76 6.55 2.50
N LEU A 180 14.17 6.06 3.61
CA LEU A 180 12.82 6.42 4.02
C LEU A 180 12.69 7.92 4.30
N LYS A 181 13.67 8.52 4.99
CA LYS A 181 13.70 9.95 5.28
C LYS A 181 13.76 10.78 3.99
N GLU A 182 14.59 10.37 3.03
CA GLU A 182 14.73 11.08 1.76
C GLU A 182 13.46 11.00 0.90
N ILE A 183 12.87 9.81 0.74
CA ILE A 183 11.61 9.69 0.01
C ILE A 183 10.49 10.48 0.68
N THR A 184 10.41 10.44 2.02
CA THR A 184 9.43 11.23 2.79
C THR A 184 9.59 12.73 2.52
N ARG A 185 10.83 13.23 2.56
CA ARG A 185 11.14 14.65 2.28
C ARG A 185 10.71 15.05 0.87
N ARG A 186 10.95 14.19 -0.13
CA ARG A 186 10.56 14.43 -1.53
C ARG A 186 9.05 14.44 -1.71
N VAL A 187 8.36 13.47 -1.11
CA VAL A 187 6.89 13.39 -1.12
C VAL A 187 6.28 14.63 -0.47
N VAL A 188 6.77 15.06 0.69
CA VAL A 188 6.29 16.28 1.34
C VAL A 188 6.51 17.52 0.46
N LYS A 189 7.70 17.66 -0.14
CA LYS A 189 8.00 18.78 -1.05
C LYS A 189 7.06 18.80 -2.26
N ASP A 190 6.79 17.64 -2.83
CA ASP A 190 5.91 17.48 -3.98
C ASP A 190 4.43 17.74 -3.62
N LEU A 191 3.97 17.27 -2.46
CA LEU A 191 2.63 17.55 -1.95
C LEU A 191 2.43 19.05 -1.67
N ASP A 192 3.43 19.72 -1.10
CA ASP A 192 3.43 21.18 -0.89
C ASP A 192 3.34 21.94 -2.22
N ALA A 193 4.00 21.45 -3.28
CA ALA A 193 3.97 22.06 -4.61
C ALA A 193 2.64 21.85 -5.34
N ARG A 194 2.01 20.68 -5.17
CA ARG A 194 0.69 20.34 -5.77
C ARG A 194 -0.47 21.03 -5.04
N HIS A 195 -0.31 21.36 -3.76
CA HIS A 195 -1.33 22.03 -2.95
C HIS A 195 -0.80 23.30 -2.26
N PRO A 196 -0.42 24.35 -3.04
CA PRO A 196 -0.05 25.63 -2.45
C PRO A 196 -1.29 26.21 -1.73
N HIS A 197 -1.19 26.41 -0.41
CA HIS A 197 -2.30 26.72 0.50
C HIS A 197 -3.45 27.58 -0.07
N ARG A 198 -4.67 27.14 0.20
CA ARG A 198 -5.79 28.04 0.52
C ARG A 198 -5.53 28.57 1.93
N ALA A 199 -5.05 29.81 2.04
CA ALA A 199 -4.78 30.46 3.32
C ALA A 199 -6.05 30.50 4.19
N ALA A 200 -5.95 30.07 5.45
CA ALA A 200 -6.99 30.34 6.46
C ALA A 200 -6.64 31.66 7.20
N PRO A 201 -7.62 32.54 7.44
CA PRO A 201 -7.39 33.83 8.08
C PRO A 201 -7.05 33.68 9.57
N ARG A 202 -6.15 34.55 10.04
CA ARG A 202 -5.79 34.75 11.45
C ARG A 202 -6.99 35.25 12.27
N GLN A 203 -7.33 34.60 13.38
CA GLN A 203 -8.02 35.20 14.55
C GLN A 203 -7.74 34.34 15.81
N ILE A 204 -6.83 34.75 16.72
CA ILE A 204 -6.95 35.51 17.99
C ILE A 204 -7.61 34.72 19.17
N LEU A 205 -6.91 34.74 20.33
CA LEU A 205 -7.32 34.43 21.74
C LEU A 205 -7.24 32.96 22.21
N SER A 206 -6.98 32.59 23.47
CA SER A 206 -6.26 33.14 24.64
C SER A 206 -6.43 32.12 25.79
N GLY A 207 -5.37 31.82 26.54
CA GLY A 207 -5.45 31.42 27.97
C GLY A 207 -5.84 29.98 28.33
N GLY A 208 -5.17 29.43 29.36
CA GLY A 208 -5.72 28.36 30.19
C GLY A 208 -4.87 27.11 30.40
N GLY A 209 -3.64 27.24 30.91
CA GLY A 209 -2.98 26.11 31.57
C GLY A 209 -3.57 25.90 32.96
N SER A 210 -4.13 24.72 33.26
CA SER A 210 -4.25 24.17 34.63
C SER A 210 -4.80 22.73 34.72
N GLU A 211 -5.42 22.14 33.69
CA GLU A 211 -6.07 20.82 33.85
C GLU A 211 -5.24 19.61 33.42
N LEU A 212 -4.19 19.79 32.61
CA LEU A 212 -3.38 18.67 32.13
C LEU A 212 -2.39 18.18 33.20
N ALA A 213 -1.92 19.07 34.06
CA ALA A 213 -0.95 18.73 35.12
C ALA A 213 -1.57 17.87 36.23
N SER A 214 -2.84 18.09 36.59
CA SER A 214 -3.54 17.32 37.61
C SER A 214 -3.90 15.91 37.15
N ARG A 215 -4.08 15.70 35.84
CA ARG A 215 -4.43 14.39 35.25
C ARG A 215 -3.23 13.46 35.08
N ILE A 216 -2.00 13.98 35.08
CA ILE A 216 -0.77 13.18 34.91
C ILE A 216 -0.37 12.48 36.21
N SER A 217 -0.64 13.07 37.39
CA SER A 217 -0.30 12.44 38.67
C SER A 217 -1.22 11.30 39.09
N ALA A 218 -2.47 11.26 38.60
CA ALA A 218 -3.44 10.24 38.99
C ALA A 218 -3.30 8.89 38.22
N ALA A 219 -2.54 8.86 37.12
CA ALA A 219 -2.36 7.66 36.29
C ALA A 219 -1.11 6.84 36.66
N ALA A 220 -0.35 7.25 37.67
CA ALA A 220 0.94 6.66 38.02
C ALA A 220 0.88 5.54 39.10
N GLU A 221 -0.28 5.18 39.63
CA GLU A 221 -0.42 4.12 40.66
C GLU A 221 -1.42 3.02 40.25
N ALA A 222 -0.92 1.97 39.58
CA ALA A 222 -1.35 0.57 39.72
C ALA A 222 -0.51 -0.38 38.82
N PRO A 223 -0.33 -1.67 39.19
CA PRO A 223 0.90 -2.42 38.89
C PRO A 223 0.84 -3.33 37.64
N ALA A 224 2.02 -3.74 37.18
CA ALA A 224 2.27 -4.55 35.97
C ALA A 224 1.89 -6.05 36.10
N PRO A 225 1.45 -6.71 35.01
CA PRO A 225 1.29 -8.17 34.94
C PRO A 225 2.55 -8.92 34.43
N PRO A 226 2.66 -10.25 34.67
CA PRO A 226 3.92 -11.00 34.64
C PRO A 226 4.29 -11.59 33.26
N ALA A 227 5.58 -11.92 33.11
CA ALA A 227 6.20 -12.48 31.91
C ALA A 227 5.77 -13.93 31.60
N ALA A 228 5.73 -14.28 30.31
CA ALA A 228 5.46 -15.63 29.80
C ALA A 228 6.66 -16.20 28.99
N PRO A 229 6.79 -17.54 28.87
CA PRO A 229 8.09 -18.23 28.79
C PRO A 229 8.58 -18.59 27.38
N ALA A 230 9.86 -18.95 27.31
CA ALA A 230 10.62 -19.34 26.13
C ALA A 230 10.37 -20.80 25.67
N GLY A 231 10.49 -21.04 24.36
CA GLY A 231 10.84 -22.36 23.80
C GLY A 231 9.98 -22.85 22.63
N ARG A 232 10.50 -22.74 21.39
CA ARG A 232 10.17 -23.68 20.30
C ARG A 232 11.36 -23.80 19.32
N PRO A 233 11.75 -25.02 18.89
CA PRO A 233 12.89 -25.24 17.99
C PRO A 233 12.57 -24.91 16.52
N PRO A 234 13.59 -24.66 15.67
CA PRO A 234 13.40 -24.23 14.29
C PRO A 234 13.04 -25.38 13.34
N ALA A 235 12.20 -25.08 12.35
CA ALA A 235 11.81 -25.98 11.27
C ALA A 235 12.89 -26.10 10.17
N PRO A 236 12.99 -27.24 9.46
CA PRO A 236 14.07 -27.53 8.51
C PRO A 236 13.89 -26.80 7.17
N ARG A 237 15.01 -26.55 6.48
CA ARG A 237 15.08 -25.96 5.13
C ARG A 237 14.88 -27.06 4.06
N PRO A 238 14.20 -26.80 2.93
CA PRO A 238 14.23 -27.71 1.79
C PRO A 238 15.40 -27.38 0.85
N ASP A 239 16.06 -28.45 0.41
CA ASP A 239 17.14 -28.50 -0.57
C ASP A 239 16.67 -28.22 -2.02
N ALA A 240 17.67 -27.90 -2.84
CA ALA A 240 17.60 -27.69 -4.27
C ALA A 240 17.20 -28.96 -5.05
N SER A 241 16.07 -28.91 -5.75
CA SER A 241 15.86 -29.59 -7.04
C SER A 241 14.57 -29.07 -7.67
N ALA A 242 14.64 -28.57 -8.90
CA ALA A 242 13.47 -28.15 -9.67
C ALA A 242 12.78 -29.39 -10.29
N PRO A 243 11.44 -29.45 -10.34
CA PRO A 243 10.74 -30.29 -11.30
C PRO A 243 9.77 -29.51 -12.21
N GLU A 244 9.52 -30.14 -13.36
CA GLU A 244 8.86 -29.67 -14.58
C GLU A 244 7.34 -29.45 -14.46
N ALA A 245 6.89 -28.52 -13.62
CA ALA A 245 5.47 -28.18 -13.46
C ALA A 245 5.13 -26.82 -14.11
N TYR A 246 5.41 -26.65 -15.41
CA TYR A 246 5.07 -25.43 -16.17
C TYR A 246 3.99 -25.68 -17.23
N ARG A 247 2.87 -26.26 -16.80
CA ARG A 247 1.64 -26.37 -17.60
C ARG A 247 0.40 -26.33 -16.72
N ASP A 248 0.11 -25.20 -16.09
CA ASP A 248 -1.27 -24.94 -15.66
C ASP A 248 -1.57 -23.43 -15.60
N ARG A 249 -2.20 -22.90 -16.66
CA ARG A 249 -2.68 -21.50 -16.74
C ARG A 249 -4.03 -21.31 -16.01
N GLY A 250 -4.25 -22.02 -14.90
CA GLY A 250 -5.57 -22.19 -14.31
C GLY A 250 -5.69 -22.07 -12.78
N GLN A 251 -4.62 -21.90 -12.01
CA GLN A 251 -4.67 -21.97 -10.53
C GLN A 251 -4.13 -20.72 -9.82
N LEU A 252 -4.44 -19.51 -10.31
CA LEU A 252 -3.87 -18.24 -9.80
C LEU A 252 -4.71 -17.48 -8.75
N LEU A 253 -5.76 -18.07 -8.18
CA LEU A 253 -6.70 -17.32 -7.33
C LEU A 253 -6.83 -17.91 -5.91
N GLY A 254 -5.77 -17.76 -5.12
CA GLY A 254 -5.77 -18.00 -3.66
C GLY A 254 -5.85 -16.73 -2.80
N LEU A 255 -5.93 -15.54 -3.41
CA LEU A 255 -6.09 -14.26 -2.72
C LEU A 255 -7.57 -14.00 -2.45
N SER A 256 -7.92 -13.71 -1.20
CA SER A 256 -9.25 -13.23 -0.83
C SER A 256 -9.17 -11.96 0.01
N PHE A 257 -9.47 -10.83 -0.62
CA PHE A 257 -9.73 -9.53 -0.01
C PHE A 257 -10.85 -9.60 1.04
N ALA A 258 -11.73 -10.61 1.02
CA ALA A 258 -12.73 -10.81 2.09
C ALA A 258 -12.10 -10.89 3.48
N ARG A 259 -10.89 -11.43 3.56
CA ARG A 259 -10.12 -11.55 4.81
C ARG A 259 -9.68 -10.19 5.37
N MET A 260 -9.76 -9.11 4.59
CA MET A 260 -9.49 -7.75 5.06
C MET A 260 -10.62 -7.20 5.95
N PHE A 261 -11.83 -7.75 5.88
CA PHE A 261 -13.02 -7.17 6.51
C PHE A 261 -13.73 -8.19 7.43
N PRO A 262 -13.22 -8.44 8.66
CA PRO A 262 -13.83 -9.38 9.60
C PRO A 262 -15.30 -9.02 9.88
N GLY A 263 -16.22 -9.94 9.59
CA GLY A 263 -17.67 -9.74 9.78
C GLY A 263 -18.41 -9.03 8.64
N ARG A 264 -17.72 -8.53 7.62
CA ARG A 264 -18.33 -7.90 6.42
C ARG A 264 -17.78 -8.41 5.08
N GLY A 265 -16.78 -9.29 5.09
CA GLY A 265 -16.12 -9.80 3.88
C GLY A 265 -16.92 -10.84 3.07
N ALA A 266 -18.07 -11.30 3.53
CA ALA A 266 -18.83 -12.37 2.85
C ALA A 266 -19.19 -12.01 1.41
N ALA A 267 -19.78 -10.82 1.19
CA ALA A 267 -20.11 -10.32 -0.15
C ALA A 267 -18.88 -10.22 -1.06
N LEU A 268 -17.71 -9.98 -0.46
CA LEU A 268 -16.47 -9.86 -1.20
C LEU A 268 -15.89 -11.23 -1.57
N ALA A 269 -16.02 -12.22 -0.67
CA ALA A 269 -15.66 -13.61 -0.95
C ALA A 269 -16.49 -14.20 -2.10
N ASP A 270 -17.77 -13.82 -2.18
CA ASP A 270 -18.68 -14.25 -3.25
C ASP A 270 -18.27 -13.67 -4.61
N VAL A 271 -17.93 -12.38 -4.67
CA VAL A 271 -17.42 -11.74 -5.91
C VAL A 271 -16.10 -12.38 -6.35
N GLU A 272 -15.22 -12.69 -5.40
CA GLU A 272 -13.95 -13.37 -5.67
C GLU A 272 -14.14 -14.82 -6.10
N HIS A 273 -15.20 -15.47 -5.62
CA HIS A 273 -15.59 -16.80 -6.09
C HIS A 273 -16.05 -16.76 -7.54
N ASP A 274 -16.93 -15.82 -7.89
CA ASP A 274 -17.41 -15.69 -9.26
C ASP A 274 -16.26 -15.35 -10.23
N LEU A 275 -15.30 -14.53 -9.82
CA LEU A 275 -14.08 -14.26 -10.61
C LEU A 275 -13.22 -15.51 -10.80
N ARG A 276 -13.14 -16.39 -9.78
CA ARG A 276 -12.46 -17.70 -9.86
C ARG A 276 -13.09 -18.63 -10.87
N GLU A 277 -14.41 -18.69 -10.88
CA GLU A 277 -15.17 -19.50 -11.82
C GLU A 277 -15.30 -18.84 -13.20
N ARG A 278 -14.58 -17.74 -13.47
CA ARG A 278 -14.66 -16.93 -14.71
C ARG A 278 -16.08 -16.46 -15.03
N SER A 279 -16.90 -16.33 -13.99
CA SER A 279 -18.27 -15.86 -14.03
C SER A 279 -18.31 -14.34 -13.85
N TYR A 280 -17.84 -13.62 -14.87
CA TYR A 280 -17.61 -12.16 -14.81
C TYR A 280 -18.90 -11.34 -14.63
N GLY A 281 -20.00 -11.75 -15.27
CA GLY A 281 -21.31 -11.10 -15.12
C GLY A 281 -21.87 -11.15 -13.70
N PRO A 282 -21.99 -12.35 -13.11
CA PRO A 282 -22.35 -12.52 -11.69
C PRO A 282 -21.43 -11.74 -10.75
N ALA A 283 -20.10 -11.79 -10.96
CA ALA A 283 -19.14 -11.05 -10.15
C ALA A 283 -19.43 -9.53 -10.13
N ALA A 284 -19.67 -8.94 -11.32
CA ALA A 284 -19.95 -7.52 -11.43
C ALA A 284 -21.29 -7.11 -10.80
N ARG A 285 -22.33 -7.95 -10.92
CA ARG A 285 -23.63 -7.71 -10.26
C ARG A 285 -23.52 -7.77 -8.75
N ARG A 286 -22.92 -8.83 -8.20
CA ARG A 286 -22.75 -8.98 -6.75
C ARG A 286 -21.95 -7.83 -6.15
N ALA A 287 -20.91 -7.37 -6.86
CA ALA A 287 -20.14 -6.21 -6.43
C ALA A 287 -21.00 -4.93 -6.41
N ALA A 288 -21.85 -4.71 -7.41
CA ALA A 288 -22.77 -3.57 -7.45
C ALA A 288 -23.83 -3.63 -6.33
N GLU A 289 -24.41 -4.81 -6.09
CA GLU A 289 -25.38 -5.06 -5.01
C GLU A 289 -24.75 -4.80 -3.64
N ALA A 290 -23.56 -5.36 -3.40
CA ALA A 290 -22.83 -5.17 -2.15
C ALA A 290 -22.50 -3.69 -1.87
N ILE A 291 -22.09 -2.93 -2.89
CA ILE A 291 -21.88 -1.47 -2.73
C ILE A 291 -23.20 -0.76 -2.46
N ALA A 292 -24.29 -1.12 -3.15
CA ALA A 292 -25.60 -0.51 -2.92
C ALA A 292 -26.09 -0.75 -1.49
N GLU A 293 -25.91 -1.94 -0.93
CA GLU A 293 -26.23 -2.26 0.47
C GLU A 293 -25.37 -1.45 1.46
N LEU A 294 -24.06 -1.33 1.21
CA LEU A 294 -23.17 -0.50 2.03
C LEU A 294 -23.61 0.96 2.04
N LEU A 295 -24.01 1.50 0.87
CA LEU A 295 -24.51 2.87 0.76
C LEU A 295 -25.87 3.01 1.44
N ALA A 296 -26.77 2.03 1.31
CA ALA A 296 -28.08 2.02 1.95
C ALA A 296 -27.99 2.08 3.49
N GLY A 297 -26.96 1.47 4.07
CA GLY A 297 -26.70 1.50 5.50
C GLY A 297 -26.21 2.84 6.07
N LEU A 298 -25.84 3.82 5.24
CA LEU A 298 -25.38 5.13 5.70
C LEU A 298 -26.54 5.97 6.24
N ARG A 299 -26.44 6.48 7.48
CA ARG A 299 -27.47 7.36 8.09
C ARG A 299 -27.38 8.79 7.54
N VAL A 300 -27.83 9.01 6.31
CA VAL A 300 -27.82 10.32 5.64
C VAL A 300 -29.15 10.58 4.94
N ASP A 301 -29.67 11.81 5.04
CA ASP A 301 -30.88 12.29 4.34
C ASP A 301 -30.60 12.57 2.84
N GLU A 302 -30.03 11.59 2.14
CA GLU A 302 -29.77 11.67 0.69
C GLU A 302 -30.28 10.40 0.01
N ALA A 303 -31.18 10.56 -0.96
CA ALA A 303 -31.88 9.45 -1.59
C ALA A 303 -31.11 8.87 -2.79
N ALA A 304 -30.28 9.66 -3.46
CA ALA A 304 -29.61 9.23 -4.69
C ALA A 304 -28.37 8.36 -4.39
N PRO A 305 -28.26 7.11 -4.90
CA PRO A 305 -27.12 6.23 -4.64
C PRO A 305 -25.76 6.82 -5.07
N ALA A 306 -25.71 7.54 -6.19
CA ALA A 306 -24.49 8.19 -6.64
C ALA A 306 -24.05 9.35 -5.72
N ALA A 307 -25.00 10.07 -5.12
CA ALA A 307 -24.71 11.11 -4.15
C ALA A 307 -24.20 10.50 -2.83
N ARG A 308 -24.79 9.38 -2.38
CA ARG A 308 -24.30 8.61 -1.22
C ARG A 308 -22.89 8.02 -1.46
N ALA A 309 -22.61 7.55 -2.67
CA ALA A 309 -21.27 7.08 -3.05
C ALA A 309 -20.22 8.20 -2.93
N THR A 310 -20.58 9.41 -3.37
CA THR A 310 -19.73 10.60 -3.26
C THR A 310 -19.47 10.97 -1.79
N LEU A 311 -20.47 10.80 -0.91
CA LEU A 311 -20.33 11.02 0.54
C LEU A 311 -19.39 9.99 1.21
N LEU A 312 -19.35 8.75 0.70
CA LEU A 312 -18.35 7.75 1.09
C LEU A 312 -16.96 8.03 0.47
N GLY A 313 -16.82 9.08 -0.34
CA GLY A 313 -15.60 9.44 -1.04
C GLY A 313 -15.29 8.59 -2.28
N LEU A 314 -16.26 7.83 -2.80
CA LEU A 314 -16.15 7.12 -4.08
C LEU A 314 -16.35 8.09 -5.25
N ASP A 315 -15.67 7.86 -6.38
CA ASP A 315 -15.90 8.65 -7.59
C ASP A 315 -17.28 8.30 -8.18
N GLY A 316 -18.17 9.29 -8.27
CA GLY A 316 -19.51 9.11 -8.83
C GLY A 316 -19.51 8.61 -10.29
N ARG A 317 -18.47 8.92 -11.08
CA ARG A 317 -18.33 8.42 -12.45
C ARG A 317 -17.99 6.93 -12.48
N GLU A 318 -17.14 6.48 -11.55
CA GLU A 318 -16.79 5.07 -11.38
C GLU A 318 -18.00 4.26 -10.90
N PHE A 319 -18.79 4.81 -9.98
CA PHE A 319 -20.04 4.19 -9.53
C PHE A 319 -21.07 4.06 -10.66
N LEU A 320 -21.27 5.12 -11.47
CA LEU A 320 -22.16 5.05 -12.64
C LEU A 320 -21.63 4.09 -13.72
N ARG A 321 -20.30 3.95 -13.84
CA ARG A 321 -19.68 2.94 -14.70
C ARG A 321 -19.98 1.53 -14.19
N LEU A 322 -19.87 1.29 -12.89
CA LEU A 322 -20.22 0.00 -12.30
C LEU A 322 -21.70 -0.34 -12.55
N GLY A 323 -22.62 0.61 -12.37
CA GLY A 323 -24.04 0.39 -12.67
C GLY A 323 -24.29 -0.01 -14.12
N ARG A 324 -23.57 0.60 -15.08
CA ARG A 324 -23.65 0.21 -16.51
C ARG A 324 -23.08 -1.18 -16.77
N ILE A 325 -22.01 -1.58 -16.08
CA ILE A 325 -21.41 -2.92 -16.21
C ILE A 325 -22.38 -3.97 -15.64
N ALA A 326 -22.95 -3.72 -14.46
CA ALA A 326 -23.89 -4.64 -13.81
C ALA A 326 -25.21 -4.83 -14.60
N ALA A 327 -25.59 -3.85 -15.42
CA ALA A 327 -26.77 -3.92 -16.28
C ALA A 327 -26.54 -4.70 -17.60
N LYS A 328 -25.30 -5.09 -17.92
CA LYS A 328 -25.01 -5.89 -19.11
C LYS A 328 -25.49 -7.33 -18.95
N PRO A 329 -25.82 -8.04 -20.05
CA PRO A 329 -25.96 -9.49 -20.04
C PRO A 329 -24.66 -10.16 -19.54
N ASP A 330 -24.77 -11.27 -18.83
CA ASP A 330 -23.60 -11.93 -18.19
C ASP A 330 -22.47 -12.26 -19.16
N ALA A 331 -22.84 -12.75 -20.35
CA ALA A 331 -21.89 -13.10 -21.39
C ALA A 331 -21.17 -11.89 -22.02
N ALA A 332 -21.66 -10.67 -21.78
CA ALA A 332 -21.10 -9.43 -22.32
C ALA A 332 -20.19 -8.69 -21.33
N VAL A 333 -20.05 -9.19 -20.09
CA VAL A 333 -19.14 -8.63 -19.08
C VAL A 333 -17.76 -9.24 -19.25
N THR A 334 -16.76 -8.38 -19.42
CA THR A 334 -15.37 -8.80 -19.61
C THR A 334 -14.63 -8.96 -18.28
N GLU A 335 -13.54 -9.73 -18.27
CA GLU A 335 -12.69 -9.89 -17.08
C GLU A 335 -12.20 -8.55 -16.50
N PRO A 336 -11.71 -7.58 -17.29
CA PRO A 336 -11.32 -6.27 -16.75
C PRO A 336 -12.47 -5.49 -16.11
N GLU A 337 -13.70 -5.68 -16.60
CA GLU A 337 -14.89 -5.03 -16.04
C GLU A 337 -15.32 -5.66 -14.71
N ALA A 338 -15.21 -6.98 -14.59
CA ALA A 338 -15.47 -7.68 -13.33
C ALA A 338 -14.38 -7.38 -12.29
N LEU A 339 -13.11 -7.27 -12.70
CA LEU A 339 -12.02 -6.83 -11.83
C LEU A 339 -12.18 -5.37 -11.38
N PHE A 340 -12.67 -4.49 -12.25
CA PHE A 340 -13.05 -3.12 -11.88
C PHE A 340 -14.18 -3.10 -10.84
N ALA A 341 -15.16 -3.99 -10.96
CA ALA A 341 -16.24 -4.10 -9.99
C ALA A 341 -15.75 -4.55 -8.61
N LEU A 342 -14.88 -5.57 -8.55
CA LEU A 342 -14.20 -5.98 -7.32
C LEU A 342 -13.38 -4.83 -6.72
N HIS A 343 -12.62 -4.11 -7.56
CA HIS A 343 -11.84 -2.95 -7.12
C HIS A 343 -12.71 -1.90 -6.41
N LEU A 344 -13.84 -1.54 -7.02
CA LEU A 344 -14.72 -0.51 -6.46
C LEU A 344 -15.37 -0.98 -5.14
N LEU A 345 -15.71 -2.27 -5.02
CA LEU A 345 -16.24 -2.84 -3.78
C LEU A 345 -15.21 -2.80 -2.65
N VAL A 346 -13.98 -3.23 -2.92
CA VAL A 346 -12.88 -3.13 -1.93
C VAL A 346 -12.67 -1.67 -1.52
N ALA A 347 -12.64 -0.75 -2.48
CA ALA A 347 -12.48 0.69 -2.19
C ALA A 347 -13.63 1.25 -1.33
N ALA A 348 -14.86 0.80 -1.55
CA ALA A 348 -16.02 1.19 -0.75
C ALA A 348 -15.90 0.67 0.69
N MET A 349 -15.54 -0.60 0.86
CA MET A 349 -15.38 -1.20 2.19
C MET A 349 -14.26 -0.54 3.00
N VAL A 350 -13.11 -0.26 2.40
CA VAL A 350 -12.00 0.47 3.07
C VAL A 350 -12.43 1.86 3.52
N LYS A 351 -13.22 2.57 2.72
CA LYS A 351 -13.69 3.91 3.07
C LYS A 351 -14.73 3.89 4.18
N LEU A 352 -15.53 2.83 4.25
CA LEU A 352 -16.56 2.68 5.27
C LEU A 352 -16.00 2.31 6.65
N GLU A 353 -14.84 1.65 6.74
CA GLU A 353 -14.12 1.46 8.02
C GLU A 353 -13.53 2.75 8.61
N ARG A 354 -13.52 3.85 7.83
CA ARG A 354 -12.97 5.15 8.25
C ARG A 354 -14.03 6.11 8.79
N ILE A 355 -15.32 5.74 8.76
CA ILE A 355 -16.48 6.54 9.21
C ILE A 355 -16.99 5.96 10.52
#